data_AF-A0A1Y4VFD8-F1
#
_entry.id   AF-A0A1Y4VFD8-F1
#
_cell.length_a   1.000
_cell.length_b   1.000
_cell.length_c   1.000
_cell.angle_alpha   90.00
_cell.angle_beta   90.00
_cell.angle_gamma   90.00
#
_symmetry.space_group_name_H-M   'P 1'
#
loop_
_entity.id
_entity.type
_entity.pdbx_description
1 polymer ?
#
loop_
_entity_poly.entity_id
_entity_poly.type
_entity_poly.pdbx_seq_one_letter_code
_entity_poly.pdbx_strand_id
1 'polypeptide(L)'
;MSREILAIAGLSFGFAFFLTLFILWVQRMRDAVPRYKRRLPHVRYQQETIESLQTAYRTAGSIEGTFFLVSRKCRQKKARKRFRAAISYLKDSRYQDYETALFTYASDGSRECDEVCSYMIWQEAYKSRRLPMQKRSEEENNAKT
;
A
#
# COMPACT_ATOMS: atom_id res chain seq x y z
N MET A 1 24.16 25.80 46.88
CA MET A 1 22.92 25.28 46.28
C MET A 1 22.69 25.71 44.83
N SER A 2 22.97 26.95 44.42
CA SER A 2 22.68 27.45 43.06
C SER A 2 23.48 26.78 41.91
N ARG A 3 24.75 26.43 42.11
CA ARG A 3 25.61 25.84 41.06
C ARG A 3 25.27 24.39 40.72
N GLU A 4 24.85 23.61 41.71
CA GLU A 4 24.46 22.20 41.52
C GLU A 4 23.12 22.09 40.80
N ILE A 5 22.16 22.95 41.13
CA ILE A 5 20.86 23.03 40.43
C ILE A 5 21.07 23.42 38.95
N LEU A 6 21.98 24.37 38.68
CA LEU A 6 22.31 24.78 37.32
C LEU A 6 22.96 23.65 36.51
N ALA A 7 23.84 22.85 37.14
CA ALA A 7 24.47 21.70 36.52
C ALA A 7 23.46 20.59 36.22
N ILE A 8 22.56 20.28 37.16
CA ILE A 8 21.50 19.28 37.00
C ILE A 8 20.52 19.71 35.89
N ALA A 9 20.15 20.99 35.84
CA ALA A 9 19.28 21.53 34.80
C ALA A 9 19.94 21.46 33.40
N GLY A 10 21.23 21.78 33.29
CA GLY A 10 21.98 21.66 32.03
C GLY A 10 22.14 20.22 31.55
N LEU A 11 22.37 19.28 32.48
CA LEU A 11 22.53 17.86 32.18
C LEU A 11 21.20 17.22 31.75
N SER A 12 20.10 17.61 32.42
CA SER A 12 18.73 17.29 32.02
C SER A 12 18.39 17.78 30.61
N PHE A 13 18.71 19.04 30.31
CA PHE A 13 18.44 19.62 28.99
C PHE A 13 19.26 18.95 27.87
N GLY A 14 20.55 18.69 28.13
CA GLY A 14 21.41 17.97 27.21
C GLY A 14 20.93 16.54 26.93
N PHE A 15 20.47 15.84 27.96
CA PHE A 15 19.89 14.49 27.81
C PHE A 15 18.60 14.50 27.00
N ALA A 16 17.70 15.46 27.25
CA ALA A 16 16.47 15.62 26.47
C ALA A 16 16.78 15.91 24.99
N PHE A 17 17.74 16.80 24.71
CA PHE A 17 18.18 17.10 23.35
C PHE A 17 18.83 15.88 22.66
N PHE A 18 19.64 15.12 23.38
CA PHE A 18 20.21 13.87 22.86
C PHE A 18 19.11 12.86 22.52
N LEU A 19 18.11 12.68 23.39
CA LEU A 19 16.99 11.77 23.14
C LEU A 19 16.18 12.19 21.91
N THR A 20 15.93 13.49 21.70
CA THR A 20 15.19 13.94 20.51
C THR A 20 15.98 13.70 19.23
N LEU A 21 17.27 14.02 19.20
CA LEU A 21 18.15 13.71 18.06
C LEU A 21 18.26 12.20 17.82
N PHE A 22 18.37 11.40 18.88
CA PHE A 22 18.40 9.95 18.80
C PHE A 22 17.11 9.38 18.22
N ILE A 23 15.95 9.88 18.67
CA ILE A 23 14.64 9.48 18.12
C ILE A 23 14.55 9.85 16.63
N LEU A 24 14.97 11.06 16.24
CA LEU A 24 14.99 11.49 14.83
C LEU A 24 15.93 10.61 13.98
N TRP A 25 17.10 10.27 14.51
CA TRP A 25 18.04 9.38 13.83
C TRP A 25 17.46 7.96 13.65
N VAL A 26 16.87 7.39 14.71
CA VAL A 26 16.21 6.08 14.64
C VAL A 26 14.99 6.11 13.71
N GLN A 27 14.26 7.22 13.61
CA GLN A 27 13.18 7.40 12.63
C GLN A 27 13.74 7.42 11.20
N ARG A 28 14.78 8.21 10.93
CA ARG A 28 15.44 8.28 9.61
C ARG A 28 15.98 6.93 9.15
N MET A 29 16.63 6.17 10.04
CA MET A 29 17.13 4.83 9.74
C MET A 29 15.99 3.84 9.43
N ARG A 30 14.85 3.96 10.13
CA ARG A 30 13.66 3.15 9.85
C ARG A 30 13.03 3.51 8.50
N ASP A 31 13.00 4.79 8.15
CA ASP A 31 12.41 5.27 6.88
C ASP A 31 13.30 4.99 5.66
N ALA A 32 14.60 4.75 5.85
CA ALA A 32 15.50 4.32 4.78
C ALA A 32 15.16 2.94 4.20
N VAL A 33 14.44 2.09 4.94
CA VAL A 33 14.05 0.76 4.45
C VAL A 33 12.66 0.84 3.79
N PRO A 34 12.58 0.60 2.46
CA PRO A 34 11.30 0.58 1.74
C PRO A 34 10.29 -0.36 2.38
N ARG A 35 9.02 -0.01 2.33
CA ARG A 35 7.97 -0.78 3.03
C ARG A 35 7.82 -2.18 2.47
N TYR A 36 8.11 -2.39 1.19
CA TYR A 36 8.04 -3.70 0.54
C TYR A 36 9.11 -4.69 1.04
N LYS A 37 10.23 -4.20 1.60
CA LYS A 37 11.26 -5.06 2.21
C LYS A 37 10.94 -5.47 3.64
N ARG A 38 9.88 -4.92 4.23
CA ARG A 38 9.47 -5.24 5.61
C ARG A 38 8.62 -6.50 5.63
N ARG A 39 8.68 -7.25 6.72
CA ARG A 39 7.85 -8.44 6.93
C ARG A 39 6.37 -8.07 6.85
N LEU A 40 5.66 -8.65 5.89
CA LEU A 40 4.24 -8.43 5.70
C LEU A 40 3.41 -9.28 6.67
N PRO A 41 2.32 -8.73 7.23
CA PRO A 41 1.44 -9.52 8.09
C PRO A 41 0.65 -10.53 7.25
N HIS A 42 0.54 -11.77 7.73
CA HIS A 42 -0.44 -12.71 7.19
C HIS A 42 -1.85 -12.22 7.54
N VAL A 43 -2.71 -12.10 6.53
CA VAL A 43 -4.10 -11.69 6.66
C VAL A 43 -4.91 -12.32 5.53
N ARG A 44 -6.16 -12.68 5.81
CA ARG A 44 -7.18 -13.01 4.82
C ARG A 44 -8.14 -11.83 4.69
N TYR A 45 -8.43 -11.42 3.47
CA TYR A 45 -9.27 -10.28 3.19
C TYR A 45 -10.73 -10.62 3.45
N GLN A 46 -11.43 -9.64 4.02
CA GLN A 46 -12.87 -9.67 4.11
C GLN A 46 -13.45 -9.29 2.75
N GLN A 47 -14.66 -9.76 2.45
CA GLN A 47 -15.35 -9.45 1.20
C GLN A 47 -15.39 -7.94 0.92
N GLU A 48 -15.68 -7.13 1.94
CA GLU A 48 -15.67 -5.66 1.85
C GLU A 48 -14.32 -5.11 1.34
N THR A 49 -13.20 -5.74 1.69
CA THR A 49 -11.87 -5.30 1.26
C THR A 49 -11.64 -5.64 -0.21
N ILE A 50 -12.08 -6.81 -0.66
CA ILE A 50 -11.98 -7.25 -2.06
C ILE A 50 -12.88 -6.38 -2.95
N GLU A 51 -14.11 -6.12 -2.51
CA GLU A 51 -15.04 -5.21 -3.19
C GLU A 51 -14.49 -3.78 -3.25
N SER A 52 -13.87 -3.31 -2.15
CA SER A 52 -13.22 -1.99 -2.13
C SER A 52 -12.05 -1.91 -3.11
N LEU A 53 -11.30 -3.01 -3.27
CA LEU A 53 -10.19 -3.12 -4.20
C LEU A 53 -10.68 -3.02 -5.64
N GLN A 54 -11.72 -3.78 -5.99
CA GLN A 54 -12.32 -3.74 -7.32
C GLN A 54 -12.94 -2.36 -7.63
N THR A 55 -13.68 -1.79 -6.69
CA THR A 55 -14.31 -0.47 -6.83
C THR A 55 -13.28 0.64 -7.00
N ALA A 56 -12.19 0.58 -6.22
CA ALA A 56 -11.10 1.53 -6.34
C ALA A 56 -10.43 1.47 -7.70
N TYR A 57 -10.30 0.29 -8.33
CA TYR A 57 -9.76 0.17 -9.69
C TYR A 57 -10.69 0.75 -10.74
N ARG A 58 -12.00 0.50 -10.62
CA ARG A 58 -12.99 1.15 -11.50
C ARG A 58 -12.94 2.67 -11.40
N THR A 59 -12.64 3.22 -10.22
CA THR A 59 -12.54 4.66 -9.99
C THR A 59 -11.20 5.26 -10.44
N ALA A 60 -10.09 4.60 -10.12
CA ALA A 60 -8.75 5.11 -10.41
C ALA A 60 -8.32 4.89 -11.86
N GLY A 61 -8.82 3.83 -12.50
CA GLY A 61 -8.41 3.45 -13.85
C GLY A 61 -6.94 3.07 -13.98
N SER A 62 -6.22 2.83 -12.88
CA SER A 62 -4.81 2.43 -12.84
C SER A 62 -4.51 1.61 -11.58
N ILE A 63 -3.54 0.69 -11.65
CA ILE A 63 -3.13 -0.14 -10.50
C ILE A 63 -2.56 0.72 -9.37
N GLU A 64 -1.71 1.70 -9.68
CA GLU A 64 -1.12 2.59 -8.67
C GLU A 64 -2.18 3.43 -7.94
N GLY A 65 -3.08 4.06 -8.70
CA GLY A 65 -4.18 4.85 -8.14
C GLY A 65 -5.11 4.00 -7.28
N THR A 66 -5.32 2.75 -7.67
CA THR A 66 -6.10 1.78 -6.89
C THR A 66 -5.49 1.56 -5.51
N PHE A 67 -4.20 1.22 -5.45
CA PHE A 67 -3.55 0.99 -4.16
C PHE A 67 -3.57 2.24 -3.30
N PHE A 68 -3.38 3.43 -3.89
CA PHE A 68 -3.46 4.68 -3.16
C PHE A 68 -4.84 4.87 -2.52
N LEU A 69 -5.92 4.68 -3.28
CA LEU A 69 -7.30 4.81 -2.78
C LEU A 69 -7.62 3.77 -1.70
N VAL A 70 -7.32 2.50 -1.96
CA VAL A 70 -7.62 1.40 -1.03
C VAL A 70 -6.80 1.54 0.26
N SER A 71 -5.53 1.95 0.16
CA SER A 71 -4.69 2.14 1.35
C SER A 71 -5.19 3.26 2.29
N ARG A 72 -6.02 4.19 1.79
CA ARG A 72 -6.67 5.23 2.59
C ARG A 72 -8.02 4.78 3.16
N LYS A 73 -8.84 4.11 2.34
CA LYS A 73 -10.22 3.72 2.68
C LYS A 73 -10.35 2.36 3.41
N CYS A 74 -9.39 1.46 3.25
CA CYS A 74 -9.47 0.09 3.78
C CYS A 74 -9.54 0.08 5.31
N ARG A 75 -10.59 -0.53 5.89
CA ARG A 75 -10.78 -0.69 7.34
C ARG A 75 -9.78 -1.68 7.95
N GLN A 76 -9.41 -2.72 7.21
CA GLN A 76 -8.53 -3.77 7.69
C GLN A 76 -7.06 -3.29 7.75
N LYS A 77 -6.56 -3.02 8.97
CA LYS A 77 -5.21 -2.47 9.20
C LYS A 77 -4.08 -3.32 8.58
N LYS A 78 -4.23 -4.65 8.58
CA LYS A 78 -3.23 -5.58 8.00
C LYS A 78 -3.21 -5.50 6.46
N ALA A 79 -4.37 -5.51 5.81
CA ALA A 79 -4.49 -5.31 4.36
C ALA A 79 -3.93 -3.94 3.94
N ARG A 80 -4.22 -2.90 4.72
CA ARG A 80 -3.65 -1.56 4.50
C ARG A 80 -2.12 -1.56 4.46
N LYS A 81 -1.45 -2.36 5.30
CA LYS A 81 0.02 -2.48 5.28
C LYS A 81 0.50 -3.14 3.99
N ARG A 82 -0.22 -4.15 3.50
CA ARG A 82 0.04 -4.83 2.22
C ARG A 82 -0.09 -3.88 1.03
N PHE A 83 -1.18 -3.13 0.92
CA PHE A 83 -1.32 -2.12 -0.15
C PHE A 83 -0.24 -1.03 -0.08
N ARG A 84 0.14 -0.58 1.12
CA ARG A 84 1.26 0.38 1.28
C ARG A 84 2.61 -0.21 0.89
N ALA A 85 2.81 -1.51 1.06
CA ALA A 85 4.00 -2.20 0.59
C ALA A 85 3.99 -2.31 -0.93
N ALA A 86 2.86 -2.63 -1.55
CA ALA A 86 2.71 -2.64 -3.01
C ALA A 86 3.01 -1.26 -3.63
N ILE A 87 2.49 -0.17 -3.05
CA ILE A 87 2.83 1.21 -3.46
C ILE A 87 4.34 1.46 -3.35
N SER A 88 4.96 1.08 -2.23
CA SER A 88 6.41 1.26 -2.04
C SER A 88 7.22 0.39 -2.99
N TYR A 89 6.73 -0.78 -3.39
CA TYR A 89 7.38 -1.60 -4.41
C TYR A 89 7.36 -0.90 -5.76
N LEU A 90 6.20 -0.43 -6.22
CA LEU A 90 6.09 0.28 -7.50
C LEU A 90 6.88 1.58 -7.53
N LYS A 91 7.04 2.25 -6.38
CA LYS A 91 7.80 3.50 -6.29
C LYS A 91 9.32 3.29 -6.16
N ASP A 92 9.73 2.43 -5.24
CA ASP A 92 11.12 2.37 -4.75
C ASP A 92 11.88 1.13 -5.24
N SER A 93 11.20 0.13 -5.83
CA SER A 93 11.86 -1.05 -6.39
C SER A 93 12.51 -0.73 -7.74
N ARG A 94 13.49 -1.54 -8.14
CA ARG A 94 14.14 -1.44 -9.46
C ARG A 94 13.23 -1.91 -10.60
N TYR A 95 12.41 -2.92 -10.35
CA TYR A 95 11.62 -3.58 -11.40
C TYR A 95 10.25 -2.94 -11.61
N GLN A 96 9.61 -2.50 -10.52
CA GLN A 96 8.32 -1.80 -10.54
C GLN A 96 7.22 -2.55 -11.32
N ASP A 97 7.27 -3.88 -11.35
CA ASP A 97 6.34 -4.69 -12.11
C ASP A 97 5.00 -4.89 -11.38
N TYR A 98 3.91 -4.87 -12.15
CA TYR A 98 2.56 -4.98 -11.62
C TYR A 98 2.23 -6.38 -11.09
N GLU A 99 2.81 -7.43 -11.67
CA GLU A 99 2.60 -8.81 -11.23
C GLU A 99 3.08 -9.01 -9.80
N THR A 100 4.33 -8.64 -9.49
CA THR A 100 4.87 -8.74 -8.13
C THR A 100 4.13 -7.81 -7.19
N ALA A 101 3.81 -6.58 -7.61
CA ALA A 101 3.04 -5.65 -6.79
C ALA A 101 1.68 -6.22 -6.37
N LEU A 102 0.97 -6.85 -7.30
CA LEU A 102 -0.35 -7.43 -7.06
C LEU A 102 -0.26 -8.75 -6.30
N PHE A 103 0.44 -9.75 -6.83
CA PHE A 103 0.38 -11.11 -6.27
C PHE A 103 1.27 -11.31 -5.05
N THR A 104 2.41 -10.60 -4.96
CA THR A 104 3.32 -10.77 -3.81
C THR A 104 2.99 -9.81 -2.66
N TYR A 105 2.68 -8.55 -2.97
CA TYR A 105 2.51 -7.52 -1.93
C TYR A 105 1.06 -7.19 -1.61
N ALA A 106 0.20 -7.08 -2.62
CA ALA A 106 -1.19 -6.67 -2.43
C ALA A 106 -2.13 -7.85 -2.16
N SER A 107 -1.88 -9.04 -2.72
CA SER A 107 -2.75 -10.20 -2.58
C SER A 107 -2.65 -10.79 -1.18
N ASP A 108 -3.75 -11.42 -0.75
CA ASP A 108 -3.79 -12.27 0.43
C ASP A 108 -3.63 -13.76 0.11
N GLY A 109 -3.48 -14.12 -1.18
CA GLY A 109 -3.40 -15.50 -1.66
C GLY A 109 -4.76 -16.21 -1.70
N SER A 110 -5.86 -15.48 -1.49
CA SER A 110 -7.20 -16.03 -1.71
C SER A 110 -7.56 -16.01 -3.19
N ARG A 111 -8.32 -17.01 -3.62
CA ARG A 111 -8.78 -17.11 -5.00
C ARG A 111 -9.56 -15.86 -5.46
N GLU A 112 -10.43 -15.33 -4.60
CA GLU A 112 -11.23 -14.14 -4.89
C GLU A 112 -10.36 -12.89 -5.12
N CYS A 113 -9.32 -12.70 -4.30
CA CYS A 113 -8.37 -11.59 -4.47
C CYS A 113 -7.52 -11.79 -5.72
N ASP A 114 -7.07 -13.01 -6.01
CA ASP A 114 -6.26 -13.32 -7.18
C ASP A 114 -7.04 -13.15 -8.50
N GLU A 115 -8.34 -13.47 -8.51
CA GLU A 115 -9.23 -13.20 -9.64
C GLU A 115 -9.33 -11.69 -9.91
N VAL A 116 -9.49 -10.88 -8.86
CA VAL A 116 -9.50 -9.41 -8.96
C VAL A 116 -8.13 -8.88 -9.44
N CYS A 117 -7.02 -9.39 -8.92
CA CYS A 117 -5.67 -9.00 -9.34
C CYS A 117 -5.41 -9.35 -10.81
N SER A 118 -5.80 -10.55 -11.22
CA SER A 118 -5.70 -11.02 -12.60
C SER A 118 -6.51 -10.14 -13.55
N TYR A 119 -7.73 -9.77 -13.15
CA TYR A 119 -8.55 -8.83 -13.89
C TYR A 119 -7.86 -7.48 -14.08
N MET A 120 -7.26 -6.92 -13.02
CA MET A 120 -6.54 -5.63 -13.11
C MET A 120 -5.36 -5.69 -14.09
N ILE A 121 -4.53 -6.74 -14.00
CA ILE A 121 -3.39 -6.92 -14.93
C ILE A 121 -3.87 -7.07 -16.36
N TRP A 122 -4.91 -7.88 -16.59
CA TRP A 122 -5.46 -8.08 -17.92
C TRP A 122 -5.95 -6.75 -18.52
N GLN A 123 -6.63 -5.93 -17.71
CA GLN A 123 -7.09 -4.61 -18.11
C GLN A 123 -5.93 -3.64 -18.40
N GLU A 124 -4.85 -3.65 -17.60
CA GLU A 124 -3.67 -2.81 -17.88
C GLU A 124 -2.92 -3.27 -19.14
N ALA A 125 -2.77 -4.57 -19.34
CA ALA A 125 -2.19 -5.13 -20.56
C ALA A 125 -3.01 -4.73 -21.80
N TYR A 126 -4.34 -4.73 -21.66
CA TYR A 126 -5.26 -4.33 -22.71
C TYR A 126 -5.12 -2.84 -23.08
N LYS A 127 -5.11 -1.94 -22.08
CA LYS A 127 -4.87 -0.51 -22.29
C LYS A 127 -3.53 -0.24 -22.95
N SER A 128 -2.49 -0.94 -22.50
CA SER A 128 -1.12 -0.80 -23.04
C SER A 128 -1.05 -1.17 -24.53
N ARG A 129 -1.89 -2.10 -24.98
CA ARG A 129 -1.99 -2.52 -26.40
C ARG A 129 -2.91 -1.65 -27.25
N ARG A 130 -3.52 -0.58 -26.70
CA ARG A 130 -4.47 0.33 -27.37
C ARG A 130 -5.64 -0.37 -28.07
N LEU A 131 -6.05 -1.53 -27.58
CA LEU A 131 -7.20 -2.25 -28.15
C LEU A 131 -8.51 -1.57 -27.70
N PRO A 132 -9.57 -1.56 -28.53
CA PRO A 132 -10.85 -0.91 -28.19
C PRO A 132 -11.67 -1.75 -27.20
N MET A 133 -11.80 -1.31 -25.95
CA MET A 133 -12.48 -2.07 -24.88
C MET A 133 -13.93 -2.39 -25.26
N GLN A 134 -14.25 -3.69 -25.39
CA GLN A 134 -15.64 -4.15 -25.44
C GLN A 134 -16.27 -3.91 -24.06
N LYS A 135 -17.27 -3.03 -24.00
CA LYS A 135 -17.98 -2.69 -22.77
C LYS A 135 -18.84 -3.89 -22.35
N ARG A 136 -18.33 -4.69 -21.41
CA ARG A 136 -19.07 -5.82 -20.81
C ARG A 136 -20.43 -5.43 -20.18
N SER A 137 -20.72 -4.13 -20.01
CA SER A 137 -22.01 -3.62 -19.52
C SER A 137 -23.16 -3.65 -20.53
N GLU A 138 -22.91 -3.94 -21.81
CA GLU A 138 -23.97 -4.01 -22.83
C GLU A 138 -24.52 -5.43 -23.03
N GLU A 139 -23.73 -6.47 -22.72
CA GLU A 139 -24.15 -7.88 -22.90
C GLU A 139 -25.03 -8.39 -21.74
N GLU A 140 -24.84 -7.93 -20.49
CA GLU A 140 -25.71 -8.32 -19.37
C GLU A 140 -27.11 -7.67 -19.39
N ASN A 141 -27.26 -6.52 -20.05
CA ASN A 141 -28.57 -5.86 -20.20
C ASN A 141 -29.36 -6.38 -21.41
N ASN A 142 -28.67 -6.80 -22.49
CA ASN A 142 -29.33 -7.40 -23.66
C ASN A 142 -29.71 -8.87 -23.50
N ALA A 143 -29.17 -9.57 -22.48
CA ALA A 143 -29.59 -10.94 -22.15
C ALA A 143 -30.83 -11.00 -21.24
N LYS A 144 -31.35 -9.85 -20.79
CA LYS A 144 -32.52 -9.72 -19.91
C LYS A 144 -33.69 -8.96 -20.54
N THR A 145 -33.62 -8.68 -21.84
CA THR A 145 -34.73 -8.12 -22.63
C THR A 145 -35.14 -9.16 -23.67
#